data_AF-A0A6L4AC98-F1
#
_entry.id   AF-A0A6L4AC98-F1
#
_cell.length_a   1.000
_cell.length_b   1.000
_cell.length_c   1.000
_cell.angle_alpha   90.00
_cell.angle_beta   90.00
_cell.angle_gamma   90.00
#
_symmetry.space_group_name_H-M   'P 1'
#
loop_
_entity.id
_entity.type
_entity.pdbx_description
1 polymer ?
#
loop_
_entity_poly.entity_id
_entity_poly.type
_entity_poly.pdbx_seq_one_letter_code
_entity_poly.pdbx_strand_id
1 'polypeptide(L)'
;MFQLAPMGQSSQRPPTRANRDGGIPQNDKKPLLRLSSNLKSLNRRMIYPMDCNVQIAEDVALVEAMPADALMNLETLAAEALEKLDFVRDTGLAIYVATDEYVQSLNHQYRGVDVTTDVLTFPAEPMPEEFEDEETPYAGDIILAYRHILEQAAQSNHAPADEFGLLVIHGLLHLAGYDHDTPDRQKVMWEKQAELLALFNIPIVVPDFIHGPDEGES
;
A
#
# COMPACT_ATOMS: atom_id res chain seq x y z
N MET A 1 76.64 1.52 -14.34
CA MET A 1 77.50 2.48 -13.61
C MET A 1 76.87 3.87 -13.79
N PHE A 2 76.59 4.56 -12.68
CA PHE A 2 76.28 6.01 -12.53
C PHE A 2 75.04 6.56 -13.27
N GLN A 3 73.94 6.99 -12.63
CA GLN A 3 73.71 8.07 -11.64
C GLN A 3 73.73 9.48 -12.27
N LEU A 4 72.56 10.15 -12.32
CA LEU A 4 72.26 11.49 -11.75
C LEU A 4 71.06 12.16 -12.42
N ALA A 5 70.16 12.69 -11.58
CA ALA A 5 69.17 13.72 -11.92
C ALA A 5 69.85 15.08 -12.21
N PRO A 6 69.11 16.08 -12.71
CA PRO A 6 68.77 17.16 -11.79
C PRO A 6 67.36 17.77 -11.96
N MET A 7 66.91 18.40 -10.86
CA MET A 7 65.77 19.31 -10.78
C MET A 7 66.04 20.65 -11.46
N GLY A 8 65.00 21.28 -12.01
CA GLY A 8 64.97 22.69 -12.41
C GLY A 8 63.53 23.22 -12.44
N GLN A 9 63.27 24.27 -11.67
CA GLN A 9 61.95 24.81 -11.32
C GLN A 9 61.38 25.74 -12.40
N SER A 10 60.05 25.78 -12.58
CA SER A 10 59.34 27.03 -12.89
C SER A 10 57.86 26.98 -12.49
N SER A 11 57.56 27.76 -11.44
CA SER A 11 56.31 28.46 -11.13
C SER A 11 55.20 28.42 -12.18
N GLN A 12 54.07 27.77 -11.86
CA GLN A 12 52.72 28.31 -12.08
C GLN A 12 51.78 27.79 -10.98
N ARG A 13 51.10 28.72 -10.30
CA ARG A 13 50.09 28.42 -9.28
C ARG A 13 48.91 27.68 -9.92
N PRO A 14 48.36 26.62 -9.32
CA PRO A 14 47.12 26.02 -9.80
C PRO A 14 45.93 26.94 -9.51
N PRO A 15 44.89 26.93 -10.36
CA PRO A 15 43.68 27.71 -10.14
C PRO A 15 42.93 27.20 -8.90
N THR A 16 42.34 28.15 -8.19
CA THR A 16 41.44 27.99 -7.05
C THR A 16 40.45 26.85 -7.24
N ARG A 17 40.54 25.85 -6.36
CA ARG A 17 39.58 24.77 -6.22
C ARG A 17 38.29 25.38 -5.68
N ALA A 18 37.27 25.48 -6.53
CA ALA A 18 35.91 25.78 -6.10
C ALA A 18 35.47 24.73 -5.07
N ASN A 19 34.88 25.19 -3.96
CA ASN A 19 34.16 24.35 -2.99
C ASN A 19 33.24 23.39 -3.73
N ARG A 20 33.54 22.09 -3.67
CA ARG A 20 32.53 21.05 -3.78
C ARG A 20 32.14 20.69 -2.36
N ASP A 21 31.40 21.59 -1.72
CA ASP A 21 30.48 21.18 -0.68
C ASP A 21 29.31 20.52 -1.42
N GLY A 22 29.48 19.22 -1.67
CA GLY A 22 28.36 18.33 -1.98
C GLY A 22 27.51 18.20 -0.73
N GLY A 23 26.75 19.26 -0.43
CA GLY A 23 25.66 19.19 0.51
C GLY A 23 24.68 18.15 -0.02
N ILE A 24 24.57 17.05 0.73
CA ILE A 24 23.49 16.07 0.62
C ILE A 24 22.19 16.89 0.57
N PRO A 25 21.35 16.79 -0.49
CA PRO A 25 20.07 17.47 -0.47
C PRO A 25 19.30 16.94 0.72
N GLN A 26 18.94 17.85 1.60
CA GLN A 26 18.16 17.58 2.79
C GLN A 26 16.89 16.86 2.36
N ASN A 27 16.65 15.73 3.02
CA ASN A 27 15.45 14.93 2.91
C ASN A 27 14.25 15.85 3.18
N ASP A 28 13.62 16.34 2.12
CA ASP A 28 12.34 17.03 2.18
C ASP A 28 11.35 16.03 2.77
N LYS A 29 11.09 16.18 4.07
CA LYS A 29 10.05 15.46 4.81
C LYS A 29 8.72 15.65 4.06
N LYS A 30 8.39 14.69 3.20
CA LYS A 30 7.08 14.64 2.54
C LYS A 30 6.03 14.46 3.64
N PRO A 31 4.98 15.28 3.66
CA PRO A 31 3.96 15.16 4.69
C PRO A 31 3.25 13.82 4.55
N LEU A 32 3.20 13.08 5.65
CA LEU A 32 2.35 11.90 5.85
C LEU A 32 0.91 12.28 5.47
N LEU A 33 0.29 11.51 4.58
CA LEU A 33 -1.11 11.72 4.21
C LEU A 33 -2.03 11.20 5.33
N ARG A 34 -1.91 11.73 6.55
CA ARG A 34 -2.91 11.48 7.59
C ARG A 34 -4.18 12.19 7.14
N LEU A 35 -5.20 11.44 6.71
CA LEU A 35 -6.49 12.00 6.29
C LEU A 35 -7.03 12.87 7.45
N SER A 36 -6.90 14.19 7.32
CA SER A 36 -7.30 15.12 8.37
C SER A 36 -8.82 15.20 8.41
N SER A 37 -9.43 14.55 9.41
CA SER A 37 -10.66 14.84 10.19
C SER A 37 -11.82 15.70 9.61
N ASN A 38 -11.94 15.87 8.30
CA ASN A 38 -13.03 16.59 7.64
C ASN A 38 -13.91 15.63 6.83
N LEU A 39 -14.33 14.53 7.45
CA LEU A 39 -15.45 13.73 6.96
C LEU A 39 -16.77 14.34 7.45
N LYS A 40 -17.52 14.96 6.54
CA LYS A 40 -18.91 15.34 6.79
C LYS A 40 -19.83 14.16 6.45
N SER A 41 -20.38 13.54 7.49
CA SER A 41 -21.45 12.52 7.50
C SER A 41 -20.99 11.12 7.06
N LEU A 42 -21.40 10.00 7.67
CA LEU A 42 -22.58 9.70 8.48
C LEU A 42 -22.31 8.51 9.43
N ASN A 43 -22.88 8.59 10.65
CA ASN A 43 -22.80 7.59 11.73
C ASN A 43 -23.29 6.19 11.35
N ARG A 44 -22.44 5.17 11.50
CA ARG A 44 -22.89 3.80 11.85
C ARG A 44 -21.83 3.06 12.68
N ARG A 45 -21.71 3.41 13.96
CA ARG A 45 -20.82 2.71 14.90
C ARG A 45 -21.44 1.37 15.31
N MET A 46 -21.15 0.30 14.56
CA MET A 46 -21.34 -1.08 14.99
C MET A 46 -20.18 -1.45 15.93
N ILE A 47 -20.49 -1.97 17.12
CA ILE A 47 -19.49 -2.39 18.10
C ILE A 47 -19.09 -3.81 17.74
N TYR A 48 -17.88 -3.99 17.23
CA TYR A 48 -17.27 -5.29 16.95
C TYR A 48 -16.46 -5.77 18.17
N PRO A 49 -16.27 -7.09 18.37
CA PRO A 49 -15.52 -7.63 19.52
C PRO A 49 -14.02 -7.25 19.53
N MET A 50 -13.55 -6.62 18.45
CA MET A 50 -12.29 -5.89 18.36
C MET A 50 -12.61 -4.40 18.18
N ASP A 51 -12.07 -3.53 19.03
CA ASP A 51 -12.23 -2.07 18.94
C ASP A 51 -11.35 -1.49 17.79
N CYS A 52 -11.30 -2.14 16.63
CA CYS A 52 -10.53 -1.66 15.48
C CYS A 52 -11.14 -0.35 14.94
N ASN A 53 -10.31 0.67 14.75
CA ASN A 53 -10.74 1.94 14.16
C ASN A 53 -10.61 1.87 12.64
N VAL A 54 -11.53 1.14 11.99
CA VAL A 54 -11.64 1.11 10.53
C VAL A 54 -12.41 2.33 10.06
N GLN A 55 -11.77 3.17 9.24
CA GLN A 55 -12.42 4.32 8.62
C GLN A 55 -12.54 4.07 7.12
N ILE A 56 -13.78 3.97 6.64
CA ILE A 56 -14.05 3.98 5.20
C ILE A 56 -14.45 5.39 4.79
N ALA A 57 -13.74 5.92 3.82
CA ALA A 57 -14.06 7.19 3.20
C ALA A 57 -14.24 6.99 1.69
N GLU A 58 -15.16 7.75 1.11
CA GLU A 58 -15.47 7.72 -0.31
C GLU A 58 -15.25 9.12 -0.89
N ASP A 59 -14.80 9.20 -2.15
CA ASP A 59 -14.89 10.46 -2.88
C ASP A 59 -16.38 10.81 -3.08
N VAL A 60 -16.76 12.05 -2.74
CA VAL A 60 -18.14 12.55 -2.88
C VAL A 60 -18.64 12.42 -4.32
N ALA A 61 -17.74 12.46 -5.30
CA ALA A 61 -18.07 12.26 -6.71
C ALA A 61 -18.57 10.84 -7.04
N LEU A 62 -18.35 9.85 -6.17
CA LEU A 62 -18.72 8.44 -6.39
C LEU A 62 -20.07 8.07 -5.79
N VAL A 63 -20.56 8.81 -4.79
CA VAL A 63 -21.72 8.46 -3.96
C VAL A 63 -23.00 8.17 -4.77
N GLU A 64 -23.17 8.76 -5.95
CA GLU A 64 -24.35 8.53 -6.81
C GLU A 64 -24.24 7.28 -7.72
N ALA A 65 -23.03 6.71 -7.87
CA ALA A 65 -22.73 5.63 -8.81
C ALA A 65 -22.49 4.27 -8.14
N MET A 66 -22.60 4.19 -6.81
CA MET A 66 -22.30 2.99 -6.03
C MET A 66 -23.50 2.04 -5.88
N PRO A 67 -23.39 0.75 -6.27
CA PRO A 67 -24.33 -0.25 -5.82
C PRO A 67 -24.39 -0.24 -4.30
N ALA A 68 -25.60 -0.20 -3.73
CA ALA A 68 -25.80 -0.09 -2.28
C ALA A 68 -25.15 -1.25 -1.49
N ASP A 69 -24.86 -2.36 -2.17
CA ASP A 69 -24.23 -3.56 -1.64
C ASP A 69 -22.72 -3.65 -1.89
N ALA A 70 -22.14 -2.82 -2.78
CA ALA A 70 -20.74 -2.93 -3.18
C ALA A 70 -19.73 -2.77 -2.03
N LEU A 71 -20.06 -1.94 -1.04
CA LEU A 71 -19.21 -1.72 0.15
C LEU A 71 -19.82 -2.33 1.42
N MET A 72 -20.95 -3.04 1.29
CA MET A 72 -21.65 -3.56 2.43
C MET A 72 -20.78 -4.60 3.14
N ASN A 73 -20.56 -4.40 4.43
CA ASN A 73 -19.74 -5.25 5.31
C ASN A 73 -18.21 -5.17 5.09
N LEU A 74 -17.69 -4.23 4.30
CA LEU A 74 -16.22 -4.07 4.20
C LEU A 74 -15.58 -3.69 5.53
N GLU A 75 -16.24 -2.87 6.34
CA GLU A 75 -15.78 -2.55 7.70
C GLU A 75 -15.65 -3.82 8.56
N THR A 76 -16.67 -4.68 8.52
CA THR A 76 -16.70 -5.96 9.24
C THR A 76 -15.59 -6.88 8.76
N LEU A 77 -15.49 -7.06 7.45
CA LEU A 77 -14.47 -7.90 6.82
C LEU A 77 -13.08 -7.41 7.19
N ALA A 78 -12.81 -6.10 7.11
CA ALA A 78 -11.52 -5.54 7.47
C ALA A 78 -11.19 -5.73 8.96
N ALA A 79 -12.15 -5.47 9.84
CA ALA A 79 -11.96 -5.66 11.28
C ALA A 79 -11.67 -7.12 11.65
N GLU A 80 -12.42 -8.08 11.10
CA GLU A 80 -12.20 -9.50 11.34
C GLU A 80 -10.90 -10.00 10.68
N ALA A 81 -10.56 -9.52 9.48
CA ALA A 81 -9.31 -9.88 8.81
C ALA A 81 -8.08 -9.36 9.58
N LEU A 82 -8.13 -8.15 10.14
CA LEU A 82 -7.07 -7.63 11.02
C LEU A 82 -6.84 -8.56 12.23
N GLU A 83 -7.91 -9.06 12.86
CA GLU A 83 -7.80 -10.03 13.95
C GLU A 83 -7.14 -11.34 13.49
N LYS A 84 -7.50 -11.85 12.31
CA LYS A 84 -6.91 -13.08 11.75
C LYS A 84 -5.46 -12.93 11.29
N LEU A 85 -5.01 -11.70 11.13
CA LEU A 85 -3.63 -11.35 10.76
C LEU A 85 -2.80 -10.94 11.98
N ASP A 86 -3.30 -11.18 13.20
CA ASP A 86 -2.61 -10.93 14.47
C ASP A 86 -2.24 -9.45 14.71
N PHE A 87 -2.98 -8.51 14.10
CA PHE A 87 -2.85 -7.10 14.47
C PHE A 87 -3.30 -6.87 15.92
N VAL A 88 -2.63 -5.94 16.59
CA VAL A 88 -2.95 -5.58 17.97
C VAL A 88 -4.36 -5.00 18.05
N ARG A 89 -5.03 -5.20 19.18
CA ARG A 89 -6.31 -4.53 19.47
C ARG A 89 -6.19 -3.01 19.29
N ASP A 90 -7.31 -2.40 18.93
CA ASP A 90 -7.41 -0.97 18.66
C ASP A 90 -6.62 -0.47 17.44
N THR A 91 -5.97 -1.36 16.66
CA THR A 91 -5.23 -0.94 15.45
C THR A 91 -6.16 -0.18 14.49
N GLY A 92 -5.73 1.02 14.09
CA GLY A 92 -6.41 1.84 13.10
C GLY A 92 -6.08 1.41 11.67
N LEU A 93 -7.06 1.52 10.79
CA LEU A 93 -6.95 1.25 9.36
C LEU A 93 -7.81 2.26 8.61
N ALA A 94 -7.27 2.89 7.56
CA ALA A 94 -8.07 3.66 6.62
C ALA A 94 -8.25 2.89 5.32
N ILE A 95 -9.49 2.84 4.83
CA ILE A 95 -9.83 2.37 3.49
C ILE A 95 -10.46 3.55 2.75
N TYR A 96 -9.87 3.94 1.62
CA TYR A 96 -10.36 5.05 0.83
C TYR A 96 -10.77 4.58 -0.56
N VAL A 97 -12.06 4.68 -0.86
CA VAL A 97 -12.61 4.39 -2.18
C VAL A 97 -12.59 5.67 -3.00
N ALA A 98 -11.76 5.70 -4.03
CA ALA A 98 -11.41 6.90 -4.76
C ALA A 98 -11.68 6.77 -6.26
N THR A 99 -11.63 7.92 -6.94
CA THR A 99 -11.66 7.98 -8.41
C THR A 99 -10.38 7.42 -9.01
N ASP A 100 -10.47 6.88 -10.23
CA ASP A 100 -9.31 6.32 -10.94
C ASP A 100 -8.24 7.40 -11.17
N GLU A 101 -8.65 8.65 -11.42
CA GLU A 101 -7.74 9.78 -11.58
C GLU A 101 -6.95 10.07 -10.29
N TYR A 102 -7.62 9.96 -9.13
CA TYR A 102 -6.96 10.12 -7.84
C TYR A 102 -5.95 8.99 -7.60
N VAL A 103 -6.33 7.74 -7.86
CA VAL A 103 -5.43 6.58 -7.69
C VAL A 103 -4.23 6.67 -8.64
N GLN A 104 -4.44 7.03 -9.92
CA GLN A 104 -3.36 7.29 -10.87
C GLN A 104 -2.41 8.38 -10.35
N SER A 105 -2.94 9.47 -9.82
CA SER A 105 -2.12 10.57 -9.29
C SER A 105 -1.22 10.10 -8.12
N LEU A 106 -1.76 9.26 -7.23
CA LEU A 106 -1.00 8.67 -6.13
C LEU A 106 0.03 7.66 -6.65
N ASN A 107 -0.32 6.82 -7.61
CA ASN A 107 0.59 5.84 -8.20
C ASN A 107 1.81 6.55 -8.84
N HIS A 108 1.56 7.64 -9.56
CA HIS A 108 2.62 8.48 -10.11
C HIS A 108 3.46 9.14 -8.99
N GLN A 109 2.81 9.72 -7.98
CA GLN A 109 3.50 10.43 -6.91
C GLN A 109 4.41 9.54 -6.04
N TYR A 110 3.96 8.32 -5.72
CA TYR A 110 4.64 7.45 -4.77
C TYR A 110 5.44 6.32 -5.43
N ARG A 111 5.01 5.82 -6.60
CA ARG A 111 5.67 4.73 -7.33
C ARG A 111 6.30 5.17 -8.66
N GLY A 112 6.06 6.41 -9.11
CA GLY A 112 6.58 6.92 -10.38
C GLY A 112 5.88 6.34 -11.61
N VAL A 113 4.72 5.70 -11.44
CA VAL A 113 3.96 5.03 -12.50
C VAL A 113 2.69 5.83 -12.80
N ASP A 114 2.62 6.43 -14.00
CA ASP A 114 1.48 7.23 -14.44
C ASP A 114 0.39 6.37 -15.10
N VAL A 115 -0.14 5.42 -14.33
CA VAL A 115 -1.27 4.57 -14.75
C VAL A 115 -2.14 4.26 -13.53
N THR A 116 -3.46 4.17 -13.72
CA THR A 116 -4.37 3.74 -12.64
C THR A 116 -4.16 2.26 -12.30
N THR A 117 -4.41 1.88 -11.05
CA THR A 117 -4.41 0.49 -10.58
C THR A 117 -5.63 0.28 -9.72
N ASP A 118 -6.03 -0.96 -9.54
CA ASP A 118 -7.10 -1.39 -8.64
C ASP A 118 -6.91 -0.99 -7.17
N VAL A 119 -5.71 -1.23 -6.61
CA VAL A 119 -5.40 -0.98 -5.20
C VAL A 119 -4.00 -0.41 -4.99
N LEU A 120 -3.89 0.56 -4.07
CA LEU A 120 -2.62 1.00 -3.49
C LEU A 120 -2.67 0.77 -1.97
N THR A 121 -1.59 0.21 -1.44
CA THR A 121 -1.44 -0.02 0.00
C THR A 121 -0.25 0.77 0.52
N PHE A 122 -0.47 1.51 1.60
CA PHE A 122 0.54 2.33 2.27
C PHE A 122 0.66 1.87 3.73
N PRO A 123 1.65 1.02 4.04
CA PRO A 123 1.94 0.65 5.43
C PRO A 123 2.28 1.87 6.28
N ALA A 124 1.83 1.88 7.52
CA ALA A 124 2.28 2.87 8.49
C ALA A 124 3.79 2.72 8.73
N GLU A 125 4.48 3.85 8.94
CA GLU A 125 5.86 3.79 9.39
C GLU A 125 5.91 3.21 10.82
N PRO A 126 6.93 2.38 11.15
CA PRO A 126 7.10 1.89 12.52
C PRO A 126 7.20 3.07 13.47
N MET A 127 6.38 3.07 14.53
CA MET A 127 6.49 4.08 15.56
C MET A 127 7.83 3.90 16.29
N PRO A 128 8.58 4.97 16.60
CA PRO A 128 9.78 4.84 17.40
C PRO A 128 9.41 4.27 18.78
N GLU A 129 10.24 3.36 19.31
CA GLU A 129 10.02 2.66 20.60
C GLU A 129 9.67 3.63 21.75
N GLU A 130 10.16 4.87 21.69
CA GLU A 130 9.92 5.92 22.68
C GLU A 130 8.46 6.41 22.76
N PHE A 131 7.63 6.12 21.75
CA PHE A 131 6.23 6.58 21.64
C PHE A 131 5.22 5.44 21.52
N GLU A 132 5.64 4.17 21.57
CA GLU A 132 4.77 2.99 21.38
C GLU A 132 3.61 2.92 22.39
N ASP A 133 3.79 3.46 23.60
CA ASP A 133 2.76 3.48 24.65
C ASP A 133 1.78 4.67 24.54
N GLU A 134 2.04 5.64 23.65
CA GLU A 134 1.33 6.94 23.63
C GLU A 134 0.30 7.09 22.50
N GLU A 135 0.42 6.34 21.40
CA GLU A 135 -0.55 6.36 20.31
C GLU A 135 -1.17 4.99 20.05
N THR A 136 -2.42 5.02 19.59
CA THR A 136 -3.10 3.83 19.07
C THR A 136 -2.33 3.28 17.86
N PRO A 137 -2.02 1.98 17.80
CA PRO A 137 -1.34 1.38 16.66
C PRO A 137 -2.07 1.70 15.34
N TYR A 138 -1.33 1.92 14.26
CA TYR A 138 -1.90 2.18 12.94
C TYR A 138 -1.33 1.20 11.94
N ALA A 139 -2.18 0.47 11.22
CA ALA A 139 -1.76 -0.48 10.21
C ALA A 139 -1.33 0.24 8.92
N GLY A 140 -2.11 1.23 8.48
CA GLY A 140 -1.86 1.96 7.25
C GLY A 140 -3.12 2.32 6.48
N ASP A 141 -2.94 2.66 5.21
CA ASP A 141 -3.99 3.07 4.28
C ASP A 141 -4.13 2.07 3.12
N ILE A 142 -5.37 1.76 2.75
CA ILE A 142 -5.73 1.01 1.53
C ILE A 142 -6.56 1.93 0.65
N ILE A 143 -6.09 2.23 -0.55
CA ILE A 143 -6.77 3.09 -1.52
C ILE A 143 -7.27 2.24 -2.69
N LEU A 144 -8.56 2.33 -3.00
CA LEU A 144 -9.26 1.48 -3.98
C LEU A 144 -9.80 2.33 -5.13
N ALA A 145 -9.47 1.97 -6.38
CA ALA A 145 -9.96 2.66 -7.57
C ALA A 145 -11.36 2.16 -7.97
N TYR A 146 -12.39 2.90 -7.58
CA TYR A 146 -13.78 2.41 -7.64
C TYR A 146 -14.19 1.90 -9.02
N ARG A 147 -13.96 2.69 -10.07
CA ARG A 147 -14.40 2.32 -11.42
C ARG A 147 -13.59 1.17 -11.99
N HIS A 148 -12.28 1.20 -11.77
CA HIS A 148 -11.39 0.13 -12.20
C HIS A 148 -11.81 -1.23 -11.60
N ILE A 149 -12.18 -1.25 -10.32
CA ILE A 149 -12.67 -2.44 -9.62
C ILE A 149 -13.99 -2.95 -10.22
N LEU A 150 -14.93 -2.06 -10.54
CA LEU A 150 -16.17 -2.47 -11.23
C LEU A 150 -15.91 -3.08 -12.60
N GLU A 151 -14.99 -2.49 -13.36
CA GLU A 151 -14.60 -2.99 -14.68
C GLU A 151 -13.94 -4.37 -14.57
N GLN A 152 -13.06 -4.56 -13.57
CA GLN A 152 -12.42 -5.84 -13.27
C GLN A 152 -13.44 -6.91 -12.82
N ALA A 153 -14.36 -6.56 -11.92
CA ALA A 153 -15.43 -7.45 -11.49
C ALA A 153 -16.30 -7.90 -12.67
N ALA A 154 -16.66 -6.97 -13.57
CA ALA A 154 -17.42 -7.28 -14.78
C ALA A 154 -16.65 -8.18 -15.75
N GLN A 155 -15.35 -7.94 -15.95
CA GLN A 155 -14.50 -8.76 -16.83
C GLN A 155 -14.30 -10.18 -16.29
N SER A 156 -14.18 -10.31 -14.97
CA SER A 156 -13.98 -11.60 -14.29
C SER A 156 -15.29 -12.30 -13.92
N ASN A 157 -16.44 -11.68 -14.22
CA ASN A 157 -17.78 -12.17 -13.87
C ASN A 157 -17.93 -12.43 -12.35
N HIS A 158 -17.35 -11.54 -11.54
CA HIS A 158 -17.48 -11.51 -10.09
C HIS A 158 -18.53 -10.48 -9.67
N ALA A 159 -19.09 -10.63 -8.47
CA ALA A 159 -19.88 -9.55 -7.88
C ALA A 159 -18.95 -8.40 -7.46
N PRO A 160 -19.34 -7.12 -7.63
CA PRO A 160 -18.51 -6.00 -7.20
C PRO A 160 -18.07 -6.09 -5.73
N ALA A 161 -18.98 -6.48 -4.83
CA ALA A 161 -18.68 -6.64 -3.41
C ALA A 161 -17.58 -7.70 -3.14
N ASP A 162 -17.55 -8.78 -3.92
CA ASP A 162 -16.53 -9.81 -3.81
C ASP A 162 -15.16 -9.28 -4.23
N GLU A 163 -15.11 -8.47 -5.30
CA GLU A 163 -13.89 -7.85 -5.81
C GLU A 163 -13.33 -6.81 -4.81
N PHE A 164 -14.20 -6.00 -4.19
CA PHE A 164 -13.79 -5.12 -3.09
C PHE A 164 -13.23 -5.92 -1.91
N GLY A 165 -13.92 -7.00 -1.52
CA GLY A 165 -13.45 -7.88 -0.45
C GLY A 165 -12.08 -8.50 -0.73
N LEU A 166 -11.87 -8.95 -1.97
CA LEU A 166 -10.58 -9.45 -2.45
C LEU A 166 -9.47 -8.40 -2.28
N LEU A 167 -9.69 -7.18 -2.75
CA LEU A 167 -8.67 -6.13 -2.73
C LEU A 167 -8.41 -5.58 -1.33
N VAL A 168 -9.41 -5.57 -0.46
CA VAL A 168 -9.22 -5.25 0.97
C VAL A 168 -8.37 -6.33 1.64
N ILE A 169 -8.67 -7.62 1.42
CA ILE A 169 -7.85 -8.72 1.96
C ILE A 169 -6.43 -8.64 1.41
N HIS A 170 -6.27 -8.39 0.11
CA HIS A 170 -4.97 -8.23 -0.53
C HIS A 170 -4.17 -7.09 0.09
N GLY A 171 -4.79 -5.93 0.27
CA GLY A 171 -4.16 -4.78 0.92
C GLY A 171 -3.78 -5.06 2.37
N LEU A 172 -4.66 -5.72 3.14
CA LEU A 172 -4.37 -6.12 4.52
C LEU A 172 -3.21 -7.11 4.63
N LEU A 173 -3.05 -8.02 3.67
CA LEU A 173 -1.91 -8.93 3.61
C LEU A 173 -0.60 -8.16 3.40
N HIS A 174 -0.59 -7.16 2.52
CA HIS A 174 0.57 -6.26 2.37
C HIS A 174 0.86 -5.49 3.66
N LEU A 175 -0.16 -4.98 4.36
CA LEU A 175 0.02 -4.32 5.66
C LEU A 175 0.57 -5.27 6.73
N ALA A 176 0.24 -6.57 6.66
CA ALA A 176 0.77 -7.60 7.54
C ALA A 176 2.17 -8.11 7.13
N GLY A 177 2.77 -7.56 6.06
CA GLY A 177 4.13 -7.90 5.60
C GLY A 177 4.20 -9.08 4.62
N TYR A 178 3.06 -9.62 4.18
CA TYR A 178 3.03 -10.52 3.03
C TYR A 178 3.27 -9.73 1.74
N ASP A 179 3.87 -10.38 0.74
CA ASP A 179 4.21 -9.74 -0.52
C ASP A 179 4.28 -10.81 -1.60
N HIS A 180 4.30 -10.38 -2.86
CA HIS A 180 4.29 -11.26 -4.03
C HIS A 180 5.35 -10.85 -5.06
N ASP A 181 6.46 -10.27 -4.60
CA ASP A 181 7.62 -9.87 -5.41
C ASP A 181 8.46 -11.04 -5.95
N THR A 182 8.35 -12.20 -5.31
CA THR A 182 9.05 -13.44 -5.67
C THR A 182 8.07 -14.61 -5.71
N PRO A 183 8.31 -15.67 -6.52
CA PRO A 183 7.40 -16.81 -6.61
C PRO A 183 7.12 -17.49 -5.26
N ASP A 184 8.14 -17.60 -4.40
CA ASP A 184 7.99 -18.21 -3.08
C ASP A 184 7.13 -17.35 -2.13
N ARG A 185 7.36 -16.03 -2.09
CA ARG A 185 6.55 -15.12 -1.25
C ARG A 185 5.12 -15.00 -1.77
N GLN A 186 4.96 -14.93 -3.10
CA GLN A 186 3.68 -14.91 -3.77
C GLN A 186 2.83 -16.13 -3.43
N LYS A 187 3.43 -17.33 -3.47
CA LYS A 187 2.73 -18.56 -3.09
C LYS A 187 2.17 -18.49 -1.68
N VAL A 188 2.99 -18.06 -0.71
CA VAL A 188 2.56 -17.91 0.70
C VAL A 188 1.43 -16.89 0.82
N MET A 189 1.54 -15.75 0.15
CA MET A 189 0.50 -14.72 0.16
C MET A 189 -0.79 -15.21 -0.48
N TRP A 190 -0.73 -15.94 -1.60
CA TRP A 190 -1.91 -16.47 -2.31
C TRP A 190 -2.63 -17.55 -1.49
N GLU A 191 -1.88 -18.44 -0.84
CA GLU A 191 -2.44 -19.43 0.10
C GLU A 191 -3.19 -18.71 1.24
N LYS A 192 -2.59 -17.66 1.81
CA LYS A 192 -3.23 -16.88 2.88
C LYS A 192 -4.45 -16.09 2.40
N GLN A 193 -4.39 -15.53 1.20
CA GLN A 193 -5.50 -14.83 0.56
C GLN A 193 -6.69 -15.78 0.33
N ALA A 194 -6.43 -16.97 -0.22
CA ALA A 194 -7.46 -17.99 -0.42
C ALA A 194 -8.09 -18.46 0.90
N GLU A 195 -7.29 -18.64 1.96
CA GLU A 195 -7.79 -18.97 3.30
C GLU A 195 -8.78 -17.92 3.82
N LEU A 196 -8.42 -16.64 3.73
CA LEU A 196 -9.27 -15.54 4.21
C LEU A 196 -10.52 -15.36 3.35
N LEU A 197 -10.41 -15.44 2.01
CA LEU A 197 -11.57 -15.38 1.12
C LEU A 197 -12.59 -16.48 1.42
N ALA A 198 -12.11 -17.71 1.63
CA ALA A 198 -12.96 -18.83 2.01
C ALA A 198 -13.63 -18.62 3.38
N LEU A 199 -12.89 -18.08 4.35
CA LEU A 199 -13.41 -17.77 5.69
C LEU A 199 -14.55 -16.73 5.64
N PHE A 200 -14.42 -15.72 4.79
CA PHE A 200 -15.41 -14.66 4.62
C PHE A 200 -16.48 -14.96 3.56
N ASN A 201 -16.55 -16.19 3.06
CA ASN A 201 -17.50 -16.63 2.06
C ASN A 201 -17.47 -15.83 0.73
N ILE A 202 -16.29 -15.32 0.35
CA ILE A 202 -16.10 -14.62 -0.93
C ILE A 202 -15.78 -15.68 -2.01
N PRO A 203 -16.65 -15.88 -3.01
CA PRO A 203 -16.54 -16.96 -3.99
C PRO A 203 -15.53 -16.64 -5.13
N ILE A 204 -14.41 -16.01 -4.81
CA ILE A 204 -13.32 -15.74 -5.77
C ILE A 204 -12.24 -16.79 -5.59
N VAL A 205 -11.87 -17.43 -6.70
CA VAL A 205 -10.77 -18.40 -6.72
C VAL A 205 -9.48 -17.66 -7.00
N VAL A 206 -8.57 -17.70 -6.03
CA VAL A 206 -7.19 -17.27 -6.22
C VAL A 206 -6.51 -18.29 -7.14
N PRO A 207 -5.90 -17.89 -8.28
CA PRO A 207 -5.30 -18.85 -9.21
C PRO A 207 -4.25 -19.72 -8.52
N ASP A 208 -4.39 -21.04 -8.65
CA ASP A 208 -3.34 -21.97 -8.24
C ASP A 208 -2.10 -21.73 -9.11
N PHE A 209 -0.95 -21.47 -8.48
CA PHE A 209 0.34 -21.48 -9.16
C PHE A 209 0.67 -22.92 -9.58
N ILE A 210 0.17 -23.34 -10.74
CA ILE A 210 0.80 -24.42 -11.48
C ILE A 210 2.04 -23.80 -12.13
N HIS A 211 3.23 -24.23 -11.71
CA HIS A 211 4.48 -23.94 -12.39
C HIS A 211 4.27 -24.03 -13.91
N GLY A 212 4.23 -22.89 -14.60
CA GLY A 212 4.53 -22.85 -16.02
C GLY A 212 5.96 -23.34 -16.20
N PRO A 213 6.28 -24.01 -17.34
CA PRO A 213 7.61 -24.56 -17.55
C PRO A 213 8.64 -23.43 -17.44
N ASP A 214 9.73 -23.75 -16.75
CA ASP A 214 10.93 -22.96 -16.56
C ASP A 214 11.43 -22.40 -17.91
N GLU A 215 11.07 -21.17 -18.24
CA GLU A 215 11.65 -20.42 -19.36
C GLU A 215 12.71 -19.48 -18.80
N GLY A 216 13.91 -20.03 -18.57
CA GLY A 216 15.00 -19.29 -17.96
C GLY A 216 16.41 -19.89 -18.09
N GLU A 217 16.64 -20.88 -18.94
CA GLU A 217 17.99 -21.16 -19.47
C GLU A 217 18.09 -20.66 -20.92
N SER A 218 18.76 -19.52 -21.08
CA SER A 218 19.36 -19.09 -22.36
C SER A 218 20.67 -18.36 -22.09
#